data_AF-A0A927CBQ1-F1
#
_entry.id   AF-A0A927CBQ1-F1
#
_cell.length_a   1.000
_cell.length_b   1.000
_cell.length_c   1.000
_cell.angle_alpha   90.00
_cell.angle_beta   90.00
_cell.angle_gamma   90.00
#
_symmetry.space_group_name_H-M   'P 1'
#
loop_
_entity.id
_entity.type
_entity.pdbx_description
1 polymer ?
#
loop_
_entity_poly.entity_id
_entity_poly.type
_entity_poly.pdbx_seq_one_letter_code
_entity_poly.pdbx_strand_id
1 'polypeptide(L)'
;MKINGIQRVGAANPYAKHEARPADIKGKREMQKDAVQISPEAQELLDAKGTAEAALRSQKLDHLKQSVSTGTYYVEAGHIAEKLFPFIK
;
A
#
# COMPACT_ATOMS: atom_id res chain seq x y z
N MET A 1 40.08 -60.75 34.74
CA MET A 1 39.48 -59.42 34.44
C MET A 1 39.16 -59.34 32.94
N LYS A 2 38.06 -58.64 32.60
CA LYS A 2 37.50 -58.32 31.26
C LYS A 2 36.53 -59.34 30.66
N ILE A 3 35.28 -59.26 31.13
CA ILE A 3 34.07 -59.71 30.44
C ILE A 3 33.66 -58.55 29.52
N ASN A 4 33.63 -58.77 28.21
CA ASN A 4 33.22 -57.75 27.24
C ASN A 4 31.71 -57.50 27.37
N GLY A 5 31.34 -56.26 27.68
CA GLY A 5 29.99 -55.87 28.06
C GLY A 5 28.93 -56.16 27.00
N ILE A 6 27.89 -56.89 27.41
CA ILE A 6 26.70 -57.21 26.64
C ILE A 6 25.66 -56.09 26.86
N GLN A 7 25.95 -54.85 26.42
CA GLN A 7 24.95 -53.77 26.36
C GLN A 7 25.33 -52.69 25.33
N ARG A 8 25.67 -53.08 24.10
CA ARG A 8 25.90 -52.12 23.00
C ARG A 8 24.95 -52.28 21.83
N VAL A 9 23.64 -52.39 22.08
CA VAL A 9 22.59 -52.06 21.10
C VAL A 9 21.26 -52.07 21.85
N GLY A 10 20.69 -50.90 22.16
CA GLY A 10 19.32 -50.85 22.68
C GLY A 10 18.96 -49.73 23.66
N ALA A 11 19.91 -48.92 24.11
CA ALA A 11 19.63 -47.80 25.02
C ALA A 11 19.88 -46.44 24.35
N ALA A 12 19.20 -46.18 23.23
CA ALA A 12 19.04 -44.82 22.75
C ALA A 12 17.78 -44.23 23.40
N ASN A 13 17.95 -43.22 24.25
CA ASN A 13 16.85 -42.55 24.94
C ASN A 13 15.89 -41.91 23.90
N PRO A 14 14.61 -42.32 23.82
CA PRO A 14 13.66 -41.77 22.83
C PRO A 14 13.33 -40.29 23.11
N TYR A 15 13.57 -39.83 24.34
CA TYR A 15 13.33 -38.45 24.78
C TYR A 15 14.43 -37.46 24.41
N ALA A 16 15.61 -37.92 23.97
CA ALA A 16 16.70 -37.04 23.52
C ALA A 16 16.37 -36.31 22.20
N LYS A 17 15.26 -36.64 21.53
CA LYS A 17 14.80 -35.99 20.30
C LYS A 17 14.24 -34.57 20.50
N HIS A 18 14.01 -34.14 21.74
CA HIS A 18 13.46 -32.80 22.02
C HIS A 18 14.50 -31.71 22.25
N GLU A 19 15.78 -32.06 22.42
CA GLU A 19 16.85 -31.07 22.64
C GLU A 19 17.53 -30.58 21.34
N ALA A 20 17.29 -31.25 20.21
CA ALA A 20 17.65 -30.70 18.91
C ALA A 20 16.57 -29.71 18.46
N ARG A 21 16.72 -28.44 18.85
CA ARG A 21 16.15 -27.32 18.09
C ARG A 21 16.99 -27.16 16.82
N PRO A 22 16.52 -27.54 15.62
CA PRO A 22 17.09 -26.97 14.42
C PRO A 22 16.72 -25.48 14.41
N ALA A 23 17.75 -24.67 14.45
CA ALA A 23 17.73 -23.31 13.94
C ALA A 23 17.36 -23.35 12.44
N ASP A 24 16.09 -23.60 12.10
CA ASP A 24 15.54 -23.30 10.77
C ASP A 24 15.13 -21.82 10.73
N ILE A 25 16.17 -21.00 10.84
CA ILE A 25 16.22 -19.61 10.40
C ILE A 25 16.34 -19.62 8.88
N LYS A 26 15.39 -20.24 8.16
CA LYS A 26 15.24 -20.13 6.69
C LYS A 26 13.78 -20.40 6.28
N GLY A 27 12.85 -19.69 6.88
CA GLY A 27 11.45 -19.92 6.55
C GLY A 27 10.43 -19.00 7.18
N LYS A 28 10.84 -17.91 7.85
CA LYS A 28 9.92 -16.81 8.11
C LYS A 28 9.59 -16.19 6.76
N ARG A 29 8.58 -16.75 6.07
CA ARG A 29 7.77 -15.95 5.16
C ARG A 29 7.34 -14.76 6.01
N GLU A 30 7.88 -13.59 5.71
CA GLU A 30 7.37 -12.34 6.29
C GLU A 30 5.84 -12.44 6.20
N MET A 31 5.15 -12.19 7.31
CA MET A 31 3.69 -12.08 7.31
C MET A 31 3.35 -11.20 6.11
N GLN A 32 2.63 -11.75 5.13
CA GLN A 32 2.18 -10.97 3.99
C GLN A 32 1.38 -9.82 4.59
N LYS A 33 1.93 -8.62 4.48
CA LYS A 33 1.25 -7.41 4.89
C LYS A 33 0.21 -7.16 3.82
N ASP A 34 -1.02 -6.95 4.25
CA ASP A 34 -2.07 -6.51 3.34
C ASP A 34 -1.62 -5.18 2.74
N ALA A 35 -1.32 -5.20 1.44
CA ALA A 35 -0.90 -4.03 0.68
C ALA A 35 -1.98 -3.77 -0.37
N VAL A 36 -2.48 -2.54 -0.40
CA VAL A 36 -3.36 -2.07 -1.47
C VAL A 36 -2.49 -1.70 -2.65
N GLN A 37 -2.52 -2.50 -3.72
CA GLN A 37 -1.89 -2.17 -4.99
C GLN A 37 -2.93 -1.51 -5.90
N ILE A 38 -2.60 -0.34 -6.43
CA ILE A 38 -3.41 0.32 -7.45
C ILE A 38 -3.24 -0.48 -8.75
N SER A 39 -4.34 -0.80 -9.42
CA SER A 39 -4.29 -1.50 -10.71
C SER A 39 -3.55 -0.65 -11.75
N PRO A 40 -2.65 -1.22 -12.56
CA PRO A 40 -1.96 -0.49 -13.63
C PRO A 40 -2.94 0.17 -14.61
N GLU A 41 -4.06 -0.48 -14.90
CA GLU A 41 -5.13 0.07 -15.75
C GLU A 41 -5.77 1.34 -15.14
N ALA A 42 -5.96 1.36 -13.82
CA ALA A 42 -6.52 2.53 -13.14
C ALA A 42 -5.55 3.73 -13.15
N GLN A 43 -4.24 3.45 -13.11
CA GLN A 43 -3.21 4.47 -13.22
C GLN A 43 -3.16 5.06 -14.63
N GLU A 44 -3.21 4.21 -15.66
CA GLU A 44 -3.25 4.67 -17.06
C GLU A 44 -4.48 5.53 -17.36
N LEU A 45 -5.66 5.16 -16.85
CA LEU A 45 -6.88 5.96 -17.00
C LEU A 45 -6.79 7.31 -16.27
N LEU A 46 -6.11 7.37 -15.12
CA LEU A 46 -5.88 8.62 -14.40
C LEU A 46 -4.94 9.55 -15.19
N ASP A 47 -3.84 9.00 -15.70
CA ASP A 47 -2.86 9.73 -16.48
C ASP A 47 -3.44 10.21 -17.83
N ALA A 48 -4.26 9.38 -18.48
CA ALA A 48 -4.97 9.74 -19.70
C ALA A 48 -5.98 10.89 -19.49
N LYS A 49 -6.69 10.92 -18.36
CA LYS A 49 -7.58 12.04 -18.00
C LYS A 49 -6.80 13.28 -17.61
N GLY A 50 -5.68 13.12 -16.92
CA GLY A 50 -4.89 14.22 -16.38
C GLY A 50 -4.21 15.07 -17.44
N THR A 51 -3.73 14.51 -18.53
CA THR A 51 -2.84 15.22 -19.48
C THR A 51 -3.54 16.30 -20.31
N ALA A 52 -4.69 16.00 -20.92
CA ALA A 52 -5.43 16.97 -21.73
C ALA A 52 -6.13 18.04 -20.86
N GLU A 53 -6.67 17.63 -19.71
CA GLU A 53 -7.31 18.56 -18.78
C GLU A 53 -6.29 19.45 -18.06
N ALA A 54 -5.07 18.97 -17.80
CA ALA A 54 -4.05 19.75 -17.09
C ALA A 54 -3.66 21.03 -17.82
N ALA A 55 -3.45 20.97 -19.14
CA ALA A 55 -3.06 22.15 -19.93
C ALA A 55 -4.20 23.18 -20.03
N LEU A 56 -5.44 22.73 -20.22
CA LEU A 56 -6.61 23.63 -20.23
C LEU A 56 -6.86 24.21 -18.82
N ARG A 57 -6.62 23.42 -17.77
CA ARG A 57 -6.75 23.84 -16.38
C ARG A 57 -5.69 24.85 -15.98
N SER A 58 -4.45 24.72 -16.46
CA SER A 58 -3.40 25.70 -16.17
C SER A 58 -3.72 27.06 -16.78
N GLN A 59 -4.13 27.10 -18.05
CA GLN A 59 -4.56 28.34 -18.71
C GLN A 59 -5.74 29.00 -17.99
N LYS A 60 -6.76 28.19 -17.63
CA LYS A 60 -7.93 28.68 -16.89
C LYS A 60 -7.54 29.23 -15.51
N LEU A 61 -6.60 28.59 -14.83
CA LEU A 61 -6.07 29.06 -13.54
C LEU A 61 -5.36 30.39 -13.67
N ASP A 62 -4.53 30.57 -14.70
CA ASP A 62 -3.77 31.80 -14.87
C ASP A 62 -4.70 32.98 -15.21
N HIS A 63 -5.69 32.78 -16.08
CA HIS A 63 -6.74 33.76 -16.34
C HIS A 63 -7.53 34.12 -15.07
N LEU A 64 -7.83 33.11 -14.24
CA LEU A 64 -8.54 33.30 -12.99
C LEU A 64 -7.72 34.14 -12.00
N LYS A 65 -6.42 33.82 -11.83
CA LYS A 65 -5.51 34.62 -10.99
C LYS A 65 -5.46 36.07 -11.44
N GLN A 66 -5.39 36.31 -12.76
CA GLN A 66 -5.40 37.65 -13.34
C GLN A 66 -6.70 38.39 -12.98
N SER A 67 -7.85 37.75 -13.15
CA SER A 67 -9.16 38.36 -12.86
C SER A 67 -9.34 38.68 -11.37
N VAL A 68 -8.79 37.83 -10.50
CA VAL A 68 -8.78 38.05 -9.04
C VAL A 68 -7.85 39.21 -8.67
N SER A 69 -6.64 39.28 -9.25
CA SER A 69 -5.70 40.36 -8.95
C SER A 69 -6.18 41.73 -9.43
N THR A 70 -6.92 41.78 -10.54
CA THR A 70 -7.56 43.00 -11.04
C THR A 70 -8.88 43.34 -10.34
N GLY A 71 -9.36 42.49 -9.42
CA GLY A 71 -10.61 42.69 -8.70
C GLY A 71 -11.88 42.57 -9.54
N THR A 72 -11.79 42.02 -10.76
CA THR A 72 -12.93 41.85 -11.69
C THR A 72 -13.59 40.48 -11.57
N TYR A 73 -13.05 39.59 -10.74
CA TYR A 73 -13.61 38.27 -10.50
C TYR A 73 -14.85 38.35 -9.60
N TYR A 74 -16.00 37.96 -10.15
CA TYR A 74 -17.25 37.85 -9.42
C TYR A 74 -17.91 36.50 -9.72
N VAL A 75 -18.48 35.87 -8.69
CA VAL A 75 -19.20 34.59 -8.81
C VAL A 75 -20.59 34.78 -8.22
N GLU A 76 -21.61 34.48 -9.02
CA GLU A 76 -23.00 34.52 -8.57
C GLU A 76 -23.27 33.46 -7.50
N ALA A 77 -24.03 33.83 -6.47
CA ALA A 77 -24.33 32.94 -5.34
C ALA A 77 -25.04 31.64 -5.77
N GLY A 78 -25.85 31.66 -6.83
CA GLY A 78 -26.52 30.48 -7.38
C GLY A 78 -25.52 29.40 -7.83
N HIS A 79 -24.47 29.79 -8.55
CA HIS A 79 -23.42 28.86 -8.99
C HIS A 79 -22.61 28.27 -7.83
N ILE A 80 -22.48 29.00 -6.73
CA ILE A 80 -21.83 28.50 -5.51
C ILE A 80 -22.72 27.43 -4.88
N ALA A 81 -24.02 27.69 -4.75
CA ALA A 81 -24.98 26.76 -4.18
C ALA A 81 -25.08 25.46 -5.00
N GLU A 82 -25.12 25.54 -6.33
CA GLU A 82 -25.13 24.38 -7.23
C GLU A 82 -23.91 23.47 -7.02
N LYS A 83 -22.72 24.06 -6.85
CA LYS A 83 -21.48 23.29 -6.61
C LYS A 83 -21.40 22.68 -5.22
N LEU A 84 -21.99 23.32 -4.22
CA LEU A 84 -22.01 22.83 -2.84
C LEU A 84 -23.07 21.74 -2.64
N PHE A 85 -24.15 21.78 -3.41
CA PHE A 85 -25.30 20.88 -3.26
C PHE A 85 -24.95 19.37 -3.16
N PRO A 86 -24.02 18.79 -3.95
CA PRO A 86 -23.69 17.37 -3.87
C PRO A 86 -23.08 16.93 -2.52
N PHE A 87 -22.52 17.86 -1.74
CA PHE A 87 -21.82 17.56 -0.50
C PHE A 87 -22.68 17.73 0.75
N ILE A 88 -23.92 18.24 0.60
CA ILE A 88 -24.82 18.57 1.72
C ILE A 88 -26.00 17.57 1.79
N LYS A 89 -26.07 16.60 0.87
CA LYS A 89 -27.14 15.59 0.80
C LYS A 89 -26.84 14.33 1.59
#